data_AF-A0A1X0NX23-F1
#
_entry.id   AF-A0A1X0NX23-F1
#
_cell.length_a   1.000
_cell.length_b   1.000
_cell.length_c   1.000
_cell.angle_alpha   90.00
_cell.angle_beta   90.00
_cell.angle_gamma   90.00
#
_symmetry.space_group_name_H-M   'P 1'
#
loop_
_entity.id
_entity.type
_entity.pdbx_description
1 polymer ?
#
loop_
_entity_poly.entity_id
_entity_poly.type
_entity_poly.pdbx_seq_one_letter_code
_entity_poly.pdbx_strand_id
1 'polypeptide(L)'
;MHHLLSPRTARHARLFRLAQSLAASPNPPAGVPKTDGERLMWVNSHVKRNKDIELSREEEQLRERQMPIEVGENSFASTAEATHGNLFHFREYPMYPGEYVPAEHKTLSSLRDELRLELTAQSLKEAWMRVSGGFYFQSVEDYYASVDGIDAEQLGEVLAALFPEMSTYEAQALVQCTLESISKPMNTAARQLSRTITADAVGLDNAPGHYTNFLEWMGRLTETRAFKTEHALFQFSRRKFNRDDVRVMFENYKLMSKATLQSDSADSYSHFYTVLKDFSRKVAGEDSRHQIGVRIDEPEVDQETGIAVGRGCADGEKYQFIALLRENRDHNGSITVMGKPLSLVLDNKAWLMEMVLMPFDEAALDYRDFDVHIVSEGHAMPSIANEIAAFALRMSVANALVKLLPLTRIPLKKSGLLSVDRRRERGQFPGYLDGKKVKRKFAKR
;
A
#
# COMPACT_ATOMS: atom_id res chain seq x y z
N MET A 1 -3.13 64.15 -8.93
CA MET A 1 -2.27 63.31 -8.06
C MET A 1 -1.48 62.38 -8.97
N HIS A 2 -0.15 62.27 -8.80
CA HIS A 2 0.70 61.37 -9.60
C HIS A 2 1.05 60.12 -8.80
N HIS A 3 1.01 58.94 -9.45
CA HIS A 3 1.51 57.70 -8.86
C HIS A 3 2.95 57.47 -9.29
N LEU A 4 3.82 57.15 -8.32
CA LEU A 4 5.19 56.76 -8.60
C LEU A 4 5.23 55.38 -9.28
N LEU A 5 6.02 55.29 -10.36
CA LEU A 5 6.29 54.05 -11.09
C LEU A 5 7.41 53.21 -10.46
N SER A 6 8.22 53.81 -9.58
CA SER A 6 9.32 53.13 -8.89
C SER A 6 8.84 52.04 -7.91
N PRO A 7 9.70 51.08 -7.54
CA PRO A 7 9.35 50.00 -6.62
C PRO A 7 8.81 50.55 -5.29
N ARG A 8 7.61 50.12 -4.91
CA ARG A 8 6.86 50.69 -3.77
C ARG A 8 7.30 50.16 -2.41
N THR A 9 7.67 48.88 -2.32
CA THR A 9 8.04 48.21 -1.07
C THR A 9 9.38 47.50 -1.20
N ALA A 10 9.99 47.13 -0.08
CA ALA A 10 11.25 46.38 -0.07
C ALA A 10 11.17 45.07 -0.88
N ARG A 11 10.01 44.39 -0.88
CA ARG A 11 9.76 43.18 -1.70
C ARG A 11 9.83 43.49 -3.20
N HIS A 12 9.21 44.60 -3.64
CA HIS A 12 9.29 45.06 -5.02
C HIS A 12 10.74 45.45 -5.39
N ALA A 13 11.44 46.18 -4.52
CA ALA A 13 12.82 46.60 -4.78
C ALA A 13 13.78 45.40 -4.90
N ARG A 14 13.59 44.37 -4.07
CA ARG A 14 14.38 43.13 -4.12
C ARG A 14 14.13 42.35 -5.41
N LEU A 15 12.87 42.12 -5.78
CA LEU A 15 12.51 41.41 -7.01
C LEU A 15 12.90 42.18 -8.26
N PHE A 16 12.79 43.51 -8.24
CA PHE A 16 13.21 44.35 -9.34
C PHE A 16 14.74 44.29 -9.56
N ARG A 17 15.53 44.32 -8.49
CA ARG A 17 16.99 44.09 -8.58
C ARG A 17 17.32 42.71 -9.14
N LEU A 18 16.56 41.68 -8.78
CA LEU A 18 16.73 40.33 -9.31
C LEU A 18 16.35 40.23 -10.80
N ALA A 19 15.25 40.87 -11.22
CA ALA A 19 14.88 40.95 -12.63
C ALA A 19 15.96 41.67 -13.46
N GLN A 20 16.59 42.71 -12.90
CA GLN A 20 17.73 43.38 -13.50
C GLN A 20 18.96 42.47 -13.60
N SER A 21 19.28 41.70 -12.56
CA SER A 21 20.42 40.76 -12.62
C SER A 21 20.18 39.62 -13.62
N LEU A 22 18.94 39.15 -13.76
CA LEU A 22 18.58 38.15 -14.78
C LEU A 22 18.74 38.72 -16.20
N ALA A 23 18.34 39.97 -16.41
CA ALA A 23 18.50 40.65 -17.69
C ALA A 23 19.97 40.96 -18.04
N ALA A 24 20.82 41.16 -17.02
CA ALA A 24 22.25 41.45 -17.16
C ALA A 24 23.15 40.20 -17.19
N SER A 25 22.58 39.01 -17.07
CA SER A 25 23.31 37.73 -17.16
C SER A 25 24.00 37.60 -18.54
N PRO A 26 25.22 37.03 -18.62
CA PRO A 26 25.94 36.83 -19.89
C PRO A 26 25.16 35.97 -20.89
N ASN A 27 24.31 35.06 -20.39
CA ASN A 27 23.28 34.37 -21.16
C ASN A 27 21.93 34.64 -20.47
N PRO A 28 21.17 35.69 -20.87
CA PRO A 28 19.88 35.97 -20.28
C PRO A 28 18.89 34.87 -20.68
N PRO A 29 18.07 34.36 -19.74
CA PRO A 29 17.06 33.36 -20.07
C PRO A 29 16.06 33.94 -21.08
N ALA A 30 15.58 33.09 -21.99
CA ALA A 30 14.63 33.49 -23.03
C ALA A 30 13.35 34.07 -22.38
N GLY A 31 12.82 35.15 -22.95
CA GLY A 31 11.58 35.78 -22.50
C GLY A 31 11.70 36.80 -21.35
N VAL A 32 12.90 37.10 -20.84
CA VAL A 32 13.07 38.17 -19.83
C VAL A 32 12.87 39.55 -20.47
N PRO A 33 12.02 40.43 -19.90
CA PRO A 33 11.74 41.75 -20.48
C PRO A 33 12.97 42.67 -20.51
N LYS A 34 13.21 43.29 -21.66
CA LYS A 34 14.38 44.17 -21.87
C LYS A 34 14.15 45.57 -21.31
N THR A 35 12.91 46.05 -21.22
CA THR A 35 12.62 47.42 -20.75
C THR A 35 12.33 47.43 -19.25
N ASP A 36 12.74 48.50 -18.56
CA ASP A 36 12.46 48.66 -17.13
C ASP A 36 10.96 48.80 -16.82
N GLY A 37 10.17 49.35 -17.75
CA GLY A 37 8.71 49.44 -17.62
C GLY A 37 8.02 48.08 -17.59
N GLU A 38 8.39 47.17 -18.49
CA GLU A 38 7.87 45.79 -18.50
C GLU A 38 8.34 45.01 -17.27
N ARG A 39 9.59 45.20 -16.82
CA ARG A 39 10.09 44.59 -15.58
C ARG A 39 9.33 45.06 -14.36
N LEU A 40 9.02 46.36 -14.26
CA LEU A 40 8.19 46.90 -13.18
C LEU A 40 6.78 46.28 -13.18
N MET A 41 6.16 46.15 -14.37
CA MET A 41 4.87 45.47 -14.54
C MET A 41 4.92 44.00 -14.09
N TRP A 42 5.98 43.28 -14.47
CA TRP A 42 6.19 41.88 -14.11
C TRP A 42 6.34 41.71 -12.60
N VAL A 43 7.19 42.54 -11.96
CA VAL A 43 7.41 42.51 -10.51
C VAL A 43 6.13 42.83 -9.73
N ASN A 44 5.39 43.86 -10.14
CA ASN A 44 4.11 44.22 -9.50
C ASN A 44 3.11 43.07 -9.59
N SER A 45 3.00 42.41 -10.75
CA SER A 45 2.11 41.27 -10.96
C SER A 45 2.53 40.05 -10.15
N HIS A 46 3.84 39.79 -10.03
CA HIS A 46 4.37 38.69 -9.23
C HIS A 46 4.10 38.88 -7.74
N VAL A 47 4.29 40.10 -7.21
CA VAL A 47 3.95 40.42 -5.81
C VAL A 47 2.44 40.29 -5.58
N LYS A 48 1.60 40.72 -6.53
CA LYS A 48 0.15 40.56 -6.46
C LYS A 48 -0.25 39.08 -6.41
N ARG A 49 0.31 38.24 -7.30
CA ARG A 49 0.07 36.78 -7.33
C ARG A 49 0.43 36.12 -5.99
N ASN A 50 1.59 36.44 -5.43
CA ASN A 50 2.00 35.81 -4.17
C ASN A 50 1.08 36.22 -3.01
N LYS A 51 0.61 37.47 -2.99
CA LYS A 51 -0.39 37.92 -2.01
C LYS A 51 -1.74 37.21 -2.18
N ASP A 52 -2.13 36.93 -3.42
CA ASP A 52 -3.35 36.15 -3.74
C ASP A 52 -3.24 34.69 -3.28
N ILE A 53 -2.07 34.06 -3.46
CA ILE A 53 -1.79 32.72 -2.93
C ILE A 53 -1.79 32.72 -1.39
N GLU A 54 -1.21 33.73 -0.74
CA GLU A 54 -1.26 33.90 0.71
C GLU A 54 -2.71 34.02 1.20
N LEU A 55 -3.54 34.80 0.50
CA LEU A 55 -4.96 34.95 0.79
C LEU A 55 -5.73 33.63 0.65
N SER A 56 -5.49 32.87 -0.43
CA SER A 56 -6.13 31.57 -0.64
C SER A 56 -5.74 30.56 0.44
N ARG A 57 -4.48 30.56 0.89
CA ARG A 57 -4.04 29.69 2.01
C ARG A 57 -4.72 30.06 3.33
N GLU A 58 -4.85 31.35 3.61
CA GLU A 58 -5.57 31.83 4.80
C GLU A 58 -7.05 31.47 4.73
N GLU A 59 -7.68 31.63 3.57
CA GLU A 59 -9.07 31.25 3.34
C GLU A 59 -9.30 29.75 3.55
N GLU A 60 -8.45 28.89 3.00
CA GLU A 60 -8.56 27.43 3.18
C GLU A 60 -8.35 27.01 4.65
N GLN A 61 -7.44 27.66 5.37
CA GLN A 61 -7.25 27.41 6.81
C GLN A 61 -8.50 27.78 7.64
N LEU A 62 -9.21 28.84 7.24
CA LEU A 62 -10.47 29.24 7.89
C LEU A 62 -11.61 28.31 7.50
N ARG A 63 -11.68 27.88 6.23
CA ARG A 63 -12.69 26.94 5.72
C ARG A 63 -12.55 25.55 6.31
N GLU A 64 -11.34 25.02 6.47
CA GLU A 64 -11.08 23.68 7.02
C GLU A 64 -11.79 23.47 8.37
N ARG A 65 -11.85 24.52 9.20
CA ARG A 65 -12.54 24.51 10.50
C ARG A 65 -14.06 24.52 10.41
N GLN A 66 -14.61 24.96 9.27
CA GLN A 66 -16.04 25.10 9.01
C GLN A 66 -16.58 24.02 8.07
N MET A 67 -15.72 23.10 7.61
CA MET A 67 -16.11 22.02 6.69
C MET A 67 -17.20 21.16 7.33
N PRO A 68 -18.38 21.02 6.69
CA PRO A 68 -19.40 20.12 7.16
C PRO A 68 -18.91 18.67 7.02
N ILE A 69 -19.01 17.89 8.11
CA ILE A 69 -18.67 16.46 8.11
C ILE A 69 -19.79 15.63 7.44
N GLU A 70 -21.00 16.18 7.33
CA GLU A 70 -22.20 15.50 6.86
C GLU A 70 -22.68 16.06 5.52
N VAL A 71 -22.21 15.49 4.41
CA VAL A 71 -22.87 15.64 3.10
C VAL A 71 -23.21 14.26 2.57
N GLY A 72 -24.39 13.80 2.97
CA GLY A 72 -25.08 12.61 2.47
C GLY A 72 -26.41 12.51 3.21
N GLU A 73 -27.52 12.23 2.52
CA GLU A 73 -28.89 12.14 3.06
C GLU A 73 -29.10 11.05 4.15
N ASN A 74 -28.03 10.49 4.69
CA ASN A 74 -27.99 9.54 5.79
C ASN A 74 -27.24 10.08 7.02
N SER A 75 -27.18 11.40 7.23
CA SER A 75 -26.88 11.91 8.57
C SER A 75 -28.07 11.64 9.47
N PHE A 76 -28.01 10.49 10.15
CA PHE A 76 -28.82 10.27 11.33
C PHE A 76 -28.61 11.47 12.25
N ALA A 77 -29.70 12.18 12.52
CA ALA A 77 -29.78 13.18 13.57
C ALA A 77 -28.97 12.68 14.77
N SER A 78 -27.97 13.46 15.15
CA SER A 78 -27.16 13.25 16.33
C SER A 78 -28.01 13.46 17.59
N THR A 79 -28.93 12.55 17.88
CA THR A 79 -29.17 12.14 19.26
C THR A 79 -28.02 11.21 19.64
N ALA A 80 -26.83 11.78 19.80
CA ALA A 80 -25.61 11.04 20.08
C ALA A 80 -25.44 10.82 21.59
N GLU A 81 -26.47 10.27 22.24
CA GLU A 81 -26.26 9.33 23.36
C GLU A 81 -26.05 7.94 22.74
N ALA A 82 -24.91 7.72 22.09
CA ALA A 82 -24.57 6.42 21.54
C ALA A 82 -23.05 6.25 21.40
N THR A 83 -22.31 6.33 22.50
CA THR A 83 -20.98 5.72 22.63
C THR A 83 -21.14 4.27 23.12
N HIS A 84 -21.87 3.52 22.30
CA HIS A 84 -22.15 2.08 22.23
C HIS A 84 -21.95 1.19 23.47
N GLY A 85 -23.06 0.86 24.15
CA GLY A 85 -23.22 -0.39 24.91
C GLY A 85 -23.78 -1.53 24.03
N ASN A 86 -23.85 -2.75 24.55
CA ASN A 86 -24.52 -3.87 23.88
C ASN A 86 -25.98 -3.53 23.54
N LEU A 87 -26.56 -4.19 22.53
CA LEU A 87 -27.98 -4.05 22.15
C LEU A 87 -28.94 -4.34 23.31
N PHE A 88 -28.51 -5.17 24.26
CA PHE A 88 -29.25 -5.53 25.47
C PHE A 88 -28.35 -5.43 26.70
N HIS A 89 -28.94 -5.06 27.83
CA HIS A 89 -28.31 -5.14 29.14
C HIS A 89 -28.82 -6.38 29.87
N PHE A 90 -28.14 -7.51 29.64
CA PHE A 90 -28.39 -8.74 30.39
C PHE A 90 -27.55 -8.79 31.67
N ARG A 91 -27.95 -9.64 32.62
CA ARG A 91 -27.07 -10.07 33.72
C ARG A 91 -26.03 -11.06 33.17
N GLU A 92 -24.96 -11.26 33.93
CA GLU A 92 -23.97 -12.29 33.62
C GLU A 92 -24.64 -13.65 33.38
N TYR A 93 -24.14 -14.36 32.37
CA TYR A 93 -24.66 -15.69 32.03
C TYR A 93 -24.35 -16.67 33.17
N PRO A 94 -25.25 -17.63 33.48
CA PRO A 94 -24.98 -18.62 34.51
C PRO A 94 -23.71 -19.42 34.19
N MET A 95 -22.87 -19.68 35.21
CA MET A 95 -21.69 -20.54 35.05
C MET A 95 -22.13 -21.96 34.68
N TYR A 96 -21.45 -22.57 33.72
CA TYR A 96 -21.72 -23.95 33.35
C TYR A 96 -21.32 -24.93 34.47
N PRO A 97 -21.96 -26.12 34.58
CA PRO A 97 -21.55 -27.12 35.56
C PRO A 97 -20.08 -27.53 35.37
N GLY A 98 -19.25 -27.30 36.39
CA GLY A 98 -17.80 -27.56 36.37
C GLY A 98 -16.94 -26.38 35.94
N GLU A 99 -17.54 -25.24 35.55
CA GLU A 99 -16.84 -23.99 35.31
C GLU A 99 -16.60 -23.23 36.61
N TYR A 100 -15.41 -22.65 36.77
CA TYR A 100 -15.04 -21.83 37.92
C TYR A 100 -14.05 -20.74 37.52
N VAL A 101 -14.06 -19.63 38.26
CA VAL A 101 -13.02 -18.59 38.13
C VAL A 101 -11.70 -19.17 38.67
N PRO A 102 -10.61 -19.15 37.88
CA PRO A 102 -9.32 -19.65 38.35
C PRO A 102 -8.87 -19.01 39.66
N ALA A 103 -8.22 -19.79 40.53
CA ALA A 103 -7.72 -19.29 41.80
C ALA A 103 -6.76 -18.10 41.58
N GLU A 104 -6.80 -17.14 42.51
CA GLU A 104 -5.96 -15.93 42.49
C GLU A 104 -6.15 -14.99 41.27
N HIS A 105 -7.15 -15.27 40.42
CA HIS A 105 -7.54 -14.38 39.33
C HIS A 105 -8.63 -13.39 39.78
N LYS A 106 -8.30 -12.09 39.79
CA LYS A 106 -9.25 -11.02 40.09
C LYS A 106 -10.12 -10.72 38.86
N THR A 107 -11.35 -11.24 38.80
CA THR A 107 -12.27 -11.03 37.67
C THR A 107 -12.63 -9.56 37.43
N LEU A 108 -12.81 -8.80 38.51
CA LEU A 108 -13.11 -7.37 38.44
C LEU A 108 -11.85 -6.57 38.77
N SER A 109 -10.99 -6.35 37.77
CA SER A 109 -9.88 -5.41 37.82
C SER A 109 -10.11 -4.26 36.85
N SER A 110 -9.49 -3.11 37.12
CA SER A 110 -9.57 -1.95 36.23
C SER A 110 -8.24 -1.21 36.13
N LEU A 111 -8.08 -0.36 35.12
CA LEU A 111 -6.82 0.37 34.90
C LEU A 111 -6.55 1.47 35.94
N ARG A 112 -7.53 1.82 36.78
CA ARG A 112 -7.34 2.71 37.94
C ARG A 112 -6.88 1.97 39.20
N ASP A 113 -6.98 0.64 39.22
CA ASP A 113 -6.56 -0.16 40.37
C ASP A 113 -5.04 -0.08 40.53
N GLU A 114 -4.50 -0.39 41.71
CA GLU A 114 -3.05 -0.43 41.90
C GLU A 114 -2.37 -1.52 41.06
N LEU A 115 -1.12 -1.28 40.64
CA LEU A 115 -0.33 -2.29 39.94
C LEU A 115 0.07 -3.40 40.90
N ARG A 116 -0.11 -4.65 40.47
CA ARG A 116 0.38 -5.82 41.21
C ARG A 116 1.91 -5.84 41.18
N LEU A 117 2.51 -6.27 42.29
CA LEU A 117 3.96 -6.33 42.46
C LEU A 117 4.61 -7.46 41.64
N GLU A 118 3.88 -8.54 41.40
CA GLU A 118 4.38 -9.72 40.68
C GLU A 118 4.38 -9.52 39.16
N LEU A 119 5.33 -10.16 38.48
CA LEU A 119 5.44 -10.17 37.02
C LEU A 119 4.74 -11.41 36.45
N THR A 120 3.45 -11.25 36.14
CA THR A 120 2.63 -12.25 35.47
C THR A 120 2.19 -11.71 34.11
N ALA A 121 1.75 -12.58 33.20
CA ALA A 121 1.19 -12.13 31.93
C ALA A 121 0.03 -11.12 32.11
N GLN A 122 -0.81 -11.28 33.15
CA GLN A 122 -1.91 -10.36 33.44
C GLN A 122 -1.41 -9.01 33.96
N SER A 123 -0.53 -9.00 34.97
CA SER A 123 -0.01 -7.76 35.53
C SER A 123 0.86 -6.97 34.54
N LEU A 124 1.67 -7.65 33.73
CA LEU A 124 2.46 -7.01 32.68
C LEU A 124 1.60 -6.44 31.56
N LYS A 125 0.51 -7.09 31.16
CA LYS A 125 -0.43 -6.54 30.16
C LYS A 125 -1.21 -5.34 30.71
N GLU A 126 -1.66 -5.38 31.96
CA GLU A 126 -2.29 -4.23 32.61
C GLU A 126 -1.32 -3.04 32.75
N ALA A 127 -0.06 -3.30 33.13
CA ALA A 127 0.98 -2.29 33.17
C ALA A 127 1.27 -1.73 31.76
N TRP A 128 1.40 -2.60 30.77
CA TRP A 128 1.64 -2.23 29.38
C TRP A 128 0.51 -1.38 28.79
N MET A 129 -0.74 -1.68 29.11
CA MET A 129 -1.90 -0.85 28.73
C MET A 129 -1.77 0.57 29.26
N ARG A 130 -1.31 0.75 30.51
CA ARG A 130 -1.13 2.08 31.11
C ARG A 130 0.06 2.82 30.52
N VAL A 131 1.14 2.11 30.23
CA VAL A 131 2.38 2.69 29.68
C VAL A 131 2.22 3.06 28.21
N SER A 132 1.69 2.14 27.39
CA SER A 132 1.59 2.30 25.93
C SER A 132 0.22 2.81 25.46
N GLY A 133 -0.74 2.99 26.37
CA GLY A 133 -2.11 3.43 26.10
C GLY A 133 -3.00 2.32 25.54
N GLY A 134 -2.59 1.68 24.45
CA GLY A 134 -3.40 0.65 23.77
C GLY A 134 -2.67 -0.08 22.65
N PHE A 135 -1.34 -0.02 22.63
CA PHE A 135 -0.55 -0.73 21.64
C PHE A 135 -0.42 -2.19 22.06
N TYR A 136 -0.89 -3.12 21.23
CA TYR A 136 -0.75 -4.56 21.46
C TYR A 136 -0.25 -5.24 20.20
N PHE A 137 0.50 -6.32 20.39
CA PHE A 137 1.11 -7.10 19.32
C PHE A 137 0.91 -8.60 19.59
N GLN A 138 0.79 -9.41 18.54
CA GLN A 138 0.45 -10.84 18.68
C GLN A 138 1.68 -11.69 19.01
N SER A 139 2.83 -11.30 18.47
CA SER A 139 4.12 -11.95 18.64
C SER A 139 5.24 -10.93 18.86
N VAL A 140 6.36 -11.37 19.42
CA VAL A 140 7.55 -10.55 19.58
C VAL A 140 8.08 -10.03 18.23
N GLU A 141 7.93 -10.81 17.15
CA GLU A 141 8.32 -10.39 15.80
C GLU A 141 7.48 -9.20 15.31
N ASP A 142 6.19 -9.13 15.66
CA ASP A 142 5.33 -7.98 15.32
C ASP A 142 5.78 -6.71 16.06
N TYR A 143 6.29 -6.86 17.30
CA TYR A 143 6.89 -5.74 18.01
C TYR A 143 8.12 -5.24 17.27
N TYR A 144 9.05 -6.13 16.91
CA TYR A 144 10.24 -5.76 16.15
C TYR A 144 9.92 -5.19 14.76
N ALA A 145 8.87 -5.69 14.11
CA ALA A 145 8.36 -5.11 12.87
C ALA A 145 7.82 -3.70 13.05
N SER A 146 7.25 -3.37 14.22
CA SER A 146 6.74 -2.02 14.51
C SER A 146 7.84 -1.00 14.80
N VAL A 147 8.97 -1.46 15.34
CA VAL A 147 10.13 -0.60 15.68
C VAL A 147 11.21 -0.58 14.59
N ASP A 148 11.05 -1.39 13.54
CA ASP A 148 11.82 -1.46 12.29
C ASP A 148 13.35 -1.24 12.43
N GLY A 149 14.09 -2.34 12.54
CA GLY A 149 15.55 -2.33 12.64
C GLY A 149 16.09 -2.19 14.06
N ILE A 150 15.23 -2.33 15.07
CA ILE A 150 15.65 -2.46 16.48
C ILE A 150 15.65 -3.93 16.88
N ASP A 151 16.81 -4.41 17.33
CA ASP A 151 17.01 -5.80 17.76
C ASP A 151 17.06 -5.97 19.28
N ALA A 152 16.99 -7.22 19.74
CA ALA A 152 17.02 -7.57 21.16
C ALA A 152 18.28 -7.07 21.88
N GLU A 153 19.43 -7.10 21.21
CA GLU A 153 20.72 -6.68 21.79
C GLU A 153 20.75 -5.18 22.06
N GLN A 154 20.22 -4.38 21.13
CA GLN A 154 20.16 -2.92 21.25
C GLN A 154 19.26 -2.48 22.41
N LEU A 155 18.12 -3.15 22.61
CA LEU A 155 17.28 -2.93 23.80
C LEU A 155 17.95 -3.45 25.07
N GLY A 156 18.69 -4.56 24.97
CA GLY A 156 19.46 -5.14 26.06
C GLY A 156 20.53 -4.20 26.59
N GLU A 157 21.21 -3.43 25.74
CA GLU A 157 22.19 -2.41 26.15
C GLU A 157 21.55 -1.31 27.01
N VAL A 158 20.34 -0.89 26.65
CA VAL A 158 19.57 0.09 27.45
C VAL A 158 19.23 -0.50 28.83
N LEU A 159 18.79 -1.75 28.89
CA LEU A 159 18.48 -2.40 30.16
C LEU A 159 19.75 -2.65 31.01
N ALA A 160 20.87 -3.01 30.40
CA ALA A 160 22.14 -3.19 31.11
C ALA A 160 22.65 -1.87 31.72
N ALA A 161 22.38 -0.73 31.07
CA ALA A 161 22.68 0.58 31.63
C ALA A 161 21.73 0.97 32.78
N LEU A 162 20.45 0.58 32.69
CA LEU A 162 19.43 0.88 33.72
C LEU A 162 19.55 -0.02 34.97
N PHE A 163 20.01 -1.26 34.80
CA PHE A 163 20.20 -2.24 35.86
C PHE A 163 21.67 -2.67 35.90
N PRO A 164 22.56 -1.91 36.59
CA PRO A 164 24.01 -2.08 36.51
C PRO A 164 24.55 -3.44 36.98
N GLU A 165 23.75 -4.19 37.74
CA GLU A 165 24.11 -5.51 38.26
C GLU A 165 23.81 -6.64 37.27
N MET A 166 23.08 -6.36 36.18
CA MET A 166 22.73 -7.38 35.18
C MET A 166 23.85 -7.60 34.18
N SER A 167 24.10 -8.86 33.84
CA SER A 167 24.95 -9.18 32.70
C SER A 167 24.29 -8.78 31.38
N THR A 168 25.08 -8.62 30.32
CA THR A 168 24.57 -8.29 28.97
C THR A 168 23.58 -9.34 28.46
N TYR A 169 23.84 -10.63 28.70
CA TYR A 169 22.94 -11.71 28.32
C TYR A 169 21.64 -11.70 29.12
N GLU A 170 21.69 -11.43 30.42
CA GLU A 170 20.49 -11.30 31.25
C GLU A 170 19.64 -10.09 30.85
N ALA A 171 20.27 -8.99 30.46
CA ALA A 171 19.56 -7.81 29.97
C ALA A 171 18.78 -8.12 28.68
N GLN A 172 19.40 -8.83 27.74
CA GLN A 172 18.71 -9.32 26.53
C GLN A 172 17.59 -10.33 26.86
N ALA A 173 17.85 -11.24 27.80
CA ALA A 173 16.85 -12.21 28.26
C ALA A 173 15.65 -11.52 28.92
N LEU A 174 15.87 -10.42 29.65
CA LEU A 174 14.81 -9.62 30.25
C LEU A 174 13.93 -8.94 29.19
N VAL A 175 14.52 -8.42 28.10
CA VAL A 175 13.76 -7.92 26.94
C VAL A 175 12.85 -9.03 26.40
N GLN A 176 13.43 -10.19 26.09
CA GLN A 176 12.69 -11.31 25.50
C GLN A 176 11.60 -11.82 26.44
N CYS A 177 11.91 -12.05 27.71
CA CYS A 177 10.96 -12.52 28.71
C CYS A 177 9.78 -11.56 28.88
N THR A 178 10.04 -10.24 28.87
CA THR A 178 8.99 -9.23 28.99
C THR A 178 8.09 -9.20 27.75
N LEU A 179 8.68 -9.21 26.55
CA LEU A 179 7.91 -9.22 25.29
C LEU A 179 7.09 -10.51 25.12
N GLU A 180 7.65 -11.66 25.49
CA GLU A 180 6.96 -12.96 25.48
C GLU A 180 5.87 -13.06 26.56
N SER A 181 5.95 -12.28 27.64
CA SER A 181 4.90 -12.21 28.66
C SER A 181 3.72 -11.32 28.23
N ILE A 182 4.01 -10.29 27.43
CA ILE A 182 3.00 -9.38 26.85
C ILE A 182 2.33 -10.02 25.62
N SER A 183 3.07 -10.83 24.86
CA SER A 183 2.60 -11.45 23.61
C SER A 183 2.70 -12.98 23.65
N LYS A 184 2.75 -13.65 22.49
CA LYS A 184 3.03 -15.08 22.41
C LYS A 184 4.55 -15.33 22.43
N PRO A 185 5.02 -16.45 23.02
CA PRO A 185 6.42 -16.83 22.99
C PRO A 185 6.98 -16.96 21.57
N MET A 186 8.25 -16.63 21.38
CA MET A 186 8.91 -16.80 20.09
C MET A 186 9.14 -18.29 19.77
N ASN A 187 8.89 -18.68 18.52
CA ASN A 187 9.17 -20.03 18.04
C ASN A 187 10.53 -20.07 17.30
N THR A 188 11.63 -19.96 18.05
CA THR A 188 12.99 -19.98 17.49
C THR A 188 13.67 -21.33 17.71
N ALA A 189 14.59 -21.68 16.80
CA ALA A 189 15.41 -22.89 16.94
C ALA A 189 16.19 -22.93 18.27
N ALA A 190 16.64 -21.77 18.79
CA ALA A 190 17.30 -21.69 20.08
C ALA A 190 16.39 -22.12 21.26
N ARG A 191 15.12 -21.70 21.25
CA ARG A 191 14.11 -22.13 22.25
C ARG A 191 13.70 -23.59 22.08
N GLN A 192 13.70 -24.11 20.86
CA GLN A 192 13.47 -25.54 20.60
C GLN A 192 14.61 -26.39 21.17
N LEU A 193 15.84 -25.96 20.96
CA LEU A 193 17.03 -26.61 21.50
C LEU A 193 17.04 -26.55 23.03
N SER A 194 16.76 -25.40 23.64
CA SER A 194 16.75 -25.27 25.10
C SER A 194 15.69 -26.18 25.74
N ARG A 195 14.48 -26.25 25.16
CA ARG A 195 13.42 -27.18 25.61
C ARG A 195 13.86 -28.63 25.54
N THR A 196 14.49 -29.02 24.43
CA THR A 196 15.01 -30.38 24.23
C THR A 196 16.08 -30.73 25.27
N ILE A 197 17.05 -29.83 25.49
CA ILE A 197 18.13 -30.03 26.48
C ILE A 197 17.54 -30.19 27.88
N THR A 198 16.59 -29.33 28.29
CA THR A 198 15.98 -29.41 29.61
C THR A 198 15.17 -30.69 29.78
N ALA A 199 14.37 -31.07 28.78
CA ALA A 199 13.57 -32.30 28.84
C ALA A 199 14.46 -33.55 28.96
N ASP A 200 15.54 -33.63 28.18
CA ASP A 200 16.48 -34.74 28.24
C ASP A 200 17.30 -34.74 29.55
N ALA A 201 17.59 -33.56 30.11
CA ALA A 201 18.29 -33.41 31.40
C ALA A 201 17.44 -33.83 32.60
N VAL A 202 16.12 -33.63 32.56
CA VAL A 202 15.19 -34.12 33.59
C VAL A 202 15.06 -35.65 33.52
N GLY A 203 15.12 -36.22 32.32
CA GLY A 203 15.07 -37.67 32.12
C GLY A 203 13.70 -38.26 32.42
N LEU A 204 13.64 -39.39 33.12
CA LEU A 204 12.38 -40.05 33.46
C LEU A 204 11.75 -39.46 34.73
N ASP A 205 10.48 -39.09 34.63
CA ASP A 205 9.62 -38.71 35.74
C ASP A 205 9.04 -39.89 36.55
N ASN A 206 8.63 -39.61 37.79
CA ASN A 206 7.90 -40.55 38.66
C ASN A 206 6.36 -40.49 38.46
N ALA A 207 5.89 -39.81 37.41
CA ALA A 207 4.47 -39.75 37.12
C ALA A 207 3.96 -41.15 36.71
N PRO A 208 2.74 -41.53 37.10
CA PRO A 208 2.18 -42.82 36.68
C PRO A 208 2.16 -42.91 35.15
N GLY A 209 2.72 -44.01 34.62
CA GLY A 209 2.81 -44.23 33.16
C GLY A 209 3.74 -43.28 32.42
N HIS A 210 4.64 -42.58 33.12
CA HIS A 210 5.54 -41.56 32.54
C HIS A 210 4.79 -40.46 31.78
N TYR A 211 3.62 -40.10 32.30
CA TYR A 211 2.67 -39.24 31.60
C TYR A 211 3.28 -37.93 31.11
N THR A 212 4.13 -37.27 31.92
CA THR A 212 4.72 -35.99 31.52
C THR A 212 5.83 -36.15 30.48
N ASN A 213 6.56 -37.27 30.49
CA ASN A 213 7.50 -37.59 29.41
C ASN A 213 6.77 -37.82 28.08
N PHE A 214 5.61 -38.49 28.10
CA PHE A 214 4.80 -38.67 26.90
C PHE A 214 4.23 -37.34 26.38
N LEU A 215 3.76 -36.46 27.28
CA LEU A 215 3.33 -35.11 26.91
C LEU A 215 4.48 -34.31 26.27
N GLU A 216 5.67 -34.38 26.85
CA GLU A 216 6.86 -33.70 26.34
C GLU A 216 7.23 -34.22 24.94
N TRP A 217 7.35 -35.55 24.79
CA TRP A 217 7.69 -36.18 23.51
C TRP A 217 6.65 -35.85 22.42
N MET A 218 5.36 -35.92 22.75
CA MET A 218 4.27 -35.54 21.84
C MET A 218 4.26 -34.06 21.49
N GLY A 219 4.66 -33.19 22.42
CA GLY A 219 4.85 -31.77 22.13
C GLY A 219 6.02 -31.54 21.18
N ARG A 220 7.18 -32.15 21.47
CA ARG A 220 8.43 -32.01 20.70
C ARG A 220 8.25 -32.43 19.24
N LEU A 221 7.51 -33.50 18.98
CA LEU A 221 7.30 -34.00 17.60
C LEU A 221 6.48 -33.03 16.72
N THR A 222 5.68 -32.14 17.31
CA THR A 222 4.86 -31.17 16.55
C THR A 222 5.70 -30.13 15.79
N GLU A 223 6.92 -29.88 16.24
CA GLU A 223 7.83 -28.89 15.64
C GLU A 223 8.76 -29.51 14.58
N THR A 224 8.72 -30.84 14.42
CA THR A 224 9.61 -31.56 13.51
C THR A 224 9.29 -31.30 12.04
N ARG A 225 10.34 -31.41 11.20
CA ARG A 225 10.21 -31.27 9.74
C ARG A 225 9.22 -32.27 9.14
N ALA A 226 9.20 -33.50 9.64
CA ALA A 226 8.27 -34.54 9.19
C ALA A 226 6.81 -34.13 9.49
N PHE A 227 6.53 -33.67 10.72
CA PHE A 227 5.19 -33.24 11.10
C PHE A 227 4.71 -32.02 10.27
N LYS A 228 5.59 -31.05 9.99
CA LYS A 228 5.28 -29.94 9.08
C LYS A 228 4.94 -30.42 7.66
N THR A 229 5.63 -31.46 7.19
CA THR A 229 5.37 -32.08 5.88
C THR A 229 4.00 -32.76 5.84
N GLU A 230 3.65 -33.52 6.88
CA GLU A 230 2.32 -34.11 7.04
C GLU A 230 1.22 -33.04 7.09
N HIS A 231 1.44 -31.96 7.84
CA HIS A 231 0.51 -30.85 7.88
C HIS A 231 0.33 -30.19 6.51
N ALA A 232 1.41 -30.02 5.75
CA ALA A 232 1.35 -29.51 4.38
C ALA A 232 0.55 -30.45 3.46
N LEU A 233 0.81 -31.76 3.50
CA LEU A 233 0.04 -32.76 2.73
C LEU A 233 -1.44 -32.78 3.10
N PHE A 234 -1.75 -32.62 4.40
CA PHE A 234 -3.11 -32.52 4.88
C PHE A 234 -3.83 -31.28 4.32
N GLN A 235 -3.19 -30.10 4.37
CA GLN A 235 -3.78 -28.87 3.79
C GLN A 235 -3.86 -28.91 2.27
N PHE A 236 -2.89 -29.57 1.62
CA PHE A 236 -2.93 -29.82 0.19
C PHE A 236 -4.17 -30.64 -0.19
N SER A 237 -4.47 -31.70 0.57
CA SER A 237 -5.66 -32.54 0.39
C SER A 237 -6.97 -31.75 0.51
N ARG A 238 -6.96 -30.68 1.32
CA ARG A 238 -8.10 -29.74 1.48
C ARG A 238 -8.15 -28.65 0.41
N ARG A 239 -7.30 -28.71 -0.62
CA ARG A 239 -7.21 -27.74 -1.72
C ARG A 239 -6.94 -26.32 -1.22
N LYS A 240 -6.10 -26.16 -0.20
CA LYS A 240 -5.69 -24.85 0.36
C LYS A 240 -4.51 -24.19 -0.36
N PHE A 241 -4.25 -24.60 -1.60
CA PHE A 241 -3.21 -24.07 -2.48
C PHE A 241 -3.82 -23.29 -3.65
N ASN A 242 -3.02 -22.43 -4.28
CA ASN A 242 -3.37 -21.76 -5.54
C ASN A 242 -2.46 -22.22 -6.69
N ARG A 243 -2.67 -21.67 -7.90
CA ARG A 243 -1.88 -22.03 -9.09
C ARG A 243 -0.39 -21.70 -8.93
N ASP A 244 -0.07 -20.60 -8.25
CA ASP A 244 1.31 -20.16 -8.04
C ASP A 244 2.04 -21.10 -7.07
N ASP A 245 1.36 -21.57 -6.02
CA ASP A 245 1.89 -22.59 -5.10
C ASP A 245 2.28 -23.86 -5.87
N VAL A 246 1.42 -24.34 -6.79
CA VAL A 246 1.72 -25.51 -7.63
C VAL A 246 2.88 -25.25 -8.59
N ARG A 247 2.97 -24.05 -9.16
CA ARG A 247 4.08 -23.66 -10.03
C ARG A 247 5.40 -23.67 -9.25
N VAL A 248 5.42 -23.13 -8.04
CA VAL A 248 6.60 -23.14 -7.15
C VAL A 248 6.98 -24.58 -6.79
N MET A 249 6.02 -25.42 -6.39
CA MET A 249 6.26 -26.84 -6.12
C MET A 249 6.87 -27.57 -7.33
N PHE A 250 6.38 -27.26 -8.54
CA PHE A 250 6.88 -27.86 -9.77
C PHE A 250 8.32 -27.43 -10.10
N GLU A 251 8.66 -26.15 -9.92
CA GLU A 251 10.05 -25.69 -10.11
C GLU A 251 10.98 -26.24 -9.02
N ASN A 252 10.52 -26.35 -7.76
CA ASN A 252 11.26 -27.02 -6.70
C ASN A 252 11.55 -28.49 -7.04
N TYR A 253 10.58 -29.21 -7.62
CA TYR A 253 10.76 -30.57 -8.09
C TYR A 253 11.78 -30.67 -9.24
N LYS A 254 11.73 -29.77 -10.22
CA LYS A 254 12.67 -29.76 -11.36
C LYS A 254 14.12 -29.56 -10.96
N LEU A 255 14.38 -28.88 -9.85
CA LEU A 255 15.73 -28.68 -9.32
C LEU A 255 16.33 -29.98 -8.77
N MET A 256 15.53 -31.02 -8.53
CA MET A 256 16.01 -32.29 -8.00
C MET A 256 16.62 -33.16 -9.10
N SER A 257 17.89 -33.52 -8.93
CA SER A 257 18.52 -34.54 -9.77
C SER A 257 18.02 -35.94 -9.39
N LYS A 258 18.24 -36.93 -10.26
CA LYS A 258 17.95 -38.34 -9.93
C LYS A 258 18.71 -38.80 -8.67
N ALA A 259 19.94 -38.33 -8.47
CA ALA A 259 20.73 -38.64 -7.28
C ALA A 259 20.12 -38.00 -6.01
N THR A 260 19.64 -36.76 -6.12
CA THR A 260 18.93 -36.05 -5.03
C THR A 260 17.64 -36.76 -4.65
N LEU A 261 16.89 -37.27 -5.64
CA LEU A 261 15.69 -38.06 -5.36
C LEU A 261 16.04 -39.38 -4.65
N GLN A 262 17.14 -40.03 -5.02
CA GLN A 262 17.59 -41.26 -4.34
C GLN A 262 18.05 -40.99 -2.91
N SER A 263 18.76 -39.87 -2.66
CA SER A 263 19.17 -39.50 -1.30
C SER A 263 17.98 -39.10 -0.42
N ASP A 264 17.11 -38.22 -0.90
CA ASP A 264 15.98 -37.69 -0.14
C ASP A 264 14.81 -38.70 -0.04
N SER A 265 14.90 -39.81 -0.79
CA SER A 265 13.99 -40.94 -0.61
C SER A 265 14.45 -41.90 0.49
N ALA A 266 15.68 -41.78 1.02
CA ALA A 266 16.19 -42.66 2.06
C ALA A 266 15.39 -42.52 3.37
N ASP A 267 14.99 -41.31 3.74
CA ASP A 267 14.22 -41.02 4.96
C ASP A 267 12.71 -41.15 4.76
N SER A 268 12.24 -41.55 3.58
CA SER A 268 10.82 -41.69 3.17
C SER A 268 9.93 -40.44 3.19
N TYR A 269 10.34 -39.32 3.80
CA TYR A 269 9.56 -38.07 3.84
C TYR A 269 10.30 -36.83 3.31
N SER A 270 11.63 -36.82 3.30
CA SER A 270 12.40 -35.58 3.08
C SER A 270 12.25 -35.04 1.66
N HIS A 271 12.09 -35.90 0.65
CA HIS A 271 11.75 -35.51 -0.73
C HIS A 271 10.39 -34.82 -0.84
N PHE A 272 9.37 -35.23 -0.07
CA PHE A 272 8.08 -34.52 0.00
C PHE A 272 8.28 -33.11 0.54
N TYR A 273 9.07 -32.96 1.61
CA TYR A 273 9.40 -31.63 2.11
C TYR A 273 10.15 -30.80 1.08
N THR A 274 11.11 -31.36 0.33
CA THR A 274 11.86 -30.60 -0.69
C THR A 274 10.91 -30.00 -1.74
N VAL A 275 9.90 -30.75 -2.19
CA VAL A 275 8.87 -30.26 -3.12
C VAL A 275 7.92 -29.27 -2.46
N LEU A 276 7.45 -29.58 -1.24
CA LEU A 276 6.43 -28.81 -0.52
C LEU A 276 6.99 -27.68 0.36
N LYS A 277 8.31 -27.44 0.35
CA LYS A 277 9.01 -26.57 1.31
C LYS A 277 8.33 -25.21 1.50
N ASP A 278 8.08 -24.50 0.40
CA ASP A 278 7.46 -23.18 0.44
C ASP A 278 5.99 -23.23 0.84
N PHE A 279 5.26 -24.26 0.43
CA PHE A 279 3.87 -24.46 0.81
C PHE A 279 3.74 -24.78 2.30
N SER A 280 4.62 -25.64 2.82
CA SER A 280 4.73 -25.96 4.25
C SER A 280 5.03 -24.72 5.08
N ARG A 281 5.97 -23.87 4.62
CA ARG A 281 6.31 -22.61 5.28
C ARG A 281 5.13 -21.64 5.29
N LYS A 282 4.44 -21.48 4.16
CA LYS A 282 3.25 -20.63 4.03
C LYS A 282 2.11 -21.07 4.95
N VAL A 283 1.84 -22.38 5.01
CA VAL A 283 0.79 -22.94 5.88
C VAL A 283 1.12 -22.76 7.35
N ALA A 284 2.39 -22.93 7.73
CA ALA A 284 2.86 -22.73 9.11
C ALA A 284 2.90 -21.26 9.54
N GLY A 285 2.69 -20.31 8.62
CA GLY A 285 2.80 -18.88 8.90
C GLY A 285 4.24 -18.37 8.97
N GLU A 286 5.21 -19.16 8.52
CA GLU A 286 6.65 -18.86 8.55
C GLU A 286 7.12 -18.14 7.26
N ASP A 287 6.21 -17.78 6.36
CA ASP A 287 6.55 -17.11 5.10
C ASP A 287 6.71 -15.61 5.33
N SER A 288 7.94 -15.18 5.55
CA SER A 288 8.32 -13.77 5.75
C SER A 288 8.51 -12.98 4.45
N ARG A 289 8.21 -13.57 3.28
CA ARG A 289 8.37 -12.87 2.01
C ARG A 289 7.34 -11.73 1.88
N HIS A 290 7.84 -10.55 1.55
CA HIS A 290 7.00 -9.39 1.24
C HIS A 290 6.06 -9.69 0.08
N GLN A 291 4.78 -9.35 0.24
CA GLN A 291 3.82 -9.40 -0.85
C GLN A 291 4.15 -8.29 -1.85
N ILE A 292 4.42 -8.65 -3.10
CA ILE A 292 4.72 -7.70 -4.15
C ILE A 292 3.47 -6.83 -4.38
N GLY A 293 3.56 -5.54 -4.05
CA GLY A 293 2.43 -4.61 -4.20
C GLY A 293 2.13 -4.28 -5.66
N VAL A 294 2.97 -3.47 -6.30
CA VAL A 294 2.82 -3.06 -7.71
C VAL A 294 4.16 -3.27 -8.42
N ARG A 295 4.12 -3.79 -9.65
CA ARG A 295 5.32 -3.92 -10.49
C ARG A 295 5.87 -2.52 -10.82
N ILE A 296 7.13 -2.27 -10.51
CA ILE A 296 7.88 -1.07 -10.91
C ILE A 296 8.82 -1.52 -12.02
N ASP A 297 8.71 -0.87 -13.18
CA ASP A 297 9.53 -1.20 -14.35
C ASP A 297 10.67 -0.17 -14.49
N GLU A 298 11.58 -0.37 -15.44
CA GLU A 298 12.57 0.63 -15.84
C GLU A 298 11.96 1.61 -16.87
N PRO A 299 12.52 2.82 -17.07
CA PRO A 299 12.00 3.76 -18.04
C PRO A 299 12.21 3.25 -19.48
N GLU A 300 11.13 3.23 -20.27
CA GLU A 300 11.12 2.85 -21.69
C GLU A 300 11.05 4.11 -22.56
N VAL A 301 12.19 4.79 -22.72
CA VAL A 301 12.28 6.09 -23.40
C VAL A 301 13.31 6.03 -24.52
N ASP A 302 13.01 6.68 -25.63
CA ASP A 302 14.00 6.88 -26.70
C ASP A 302 15.09 7.87 -26.25
N GLN A 303 16.35 7.47 -26.33
CA GLN A 303 17.48 8.23 -25.82
C GLN A 303 17.74 9.52 -26.59
N GLU A 304 17.42 9.55 -27.89
CA GLU A 304 17.65 10.74 -28.72
C GLU A 304 16.56 11.79 -28.52
N THR A 305 15.29 11.37 -28.60
CA THR A 305 14.16 12.30 -28.56
C THR A 305 13.62 12.55 -27.14
N GLY A 306 13.88 11.64 -26.20
CA GLY A 306 13.29 11.67 -24.86
C GLY A 306 11.79 11.33 -24.86
N ILE A 307 11.28 10.66 -25.91
CA ILE A 307 9.86 10.35 -26.06
C ILE A 307 9.54 8.96 -25.48
N ALA A 308 8.47 8.90 -24.69
CA ALA A 308 7.85 7.67 -24.24
C ALA A 308 6.55 7.39 -25.02
N VAL A 309 6.22 6.11 -25.22
CA VAL A 309 5.10 5.68 -26.08
C VAL A 309 4.09 4.83 -25.30
N GLY A 310 2.93 5.42 -25.02
CA GLY A 310 1.79 4.75 -24.38
C GLY A 310 0.68 4.40 -25.36
N ARG A 311 -0.11 3.37 -25.05
CA ARG A 311 -1.28 2.96 -25.85
C ARG A 311 -2.51 2.88 -24.97
N GLY A 312 -3.66 3.33 -25.48
CA GLY A 312 -4.96 3.26 -24.82
C GLY A 312 -6.01 2.67 -25.73
N CYS A 313 -6.95 1.92 -25.17
CA CYS A 313 -8.01 1.29 -25.95
C CYS A 313 -9.36 1.29 -25.23
N ALA A 314 -10.43 1.37 -26.01
CA ALA A 314 -11.80 1.17 -25.57
C ALA A 314 -12.64 0.58 -26.70
N ASP A 315 -13.65 -0.22 -26.34
CA ASP A 315 -14.48 -0.99 -27.29
C ASP A 315 -13.68 -1.92 -28.23
N GLY A 316 -12.47 -2.32 -27.82
CA GLY A 316 -11.57 -3.23 -28.52
C GLY A 316 -10.95 -2.65 -29.80
N GLU A 317 -11.76 -2.34 -30.79
CA GLU A 317 -11.32 -1.91 -32.13
C GLU A 317 -11.73 -0.48 -32.49
N LYS A 318 -12.75 0.07 -31.80
CA LYS A 318 -13.30 1.39 -32.13
C LYS A 318 -12.31 2.51 -31.81
N TYR A 319 -11.77 2.51 -30.59
CA TYR A 319 -10.82 3.51 -30.13
C TYR A 319 -9.50 2.85 -29.76
N GLN A 320 -8.47 3.17 -30.53
CA GLN A 320 -7.08 2.83 -30.25
C GLN A 320 -6.26 4.10 -30.42
N PHE A 321 -5.61 4.53 -29.35
CA PHE A 321 -4.83 5.76 -29.32
C PHE A 321 -3.40 5.46 -28.88
N ILE A 322 -2.44 6.10 -29.52
CA ILE A 322 -1.03 6.12 -29.10
C ILE A 322 -0.71 7.52 -28.61
N ALA A 323 -0.23 7.63 -27.38
CA ALA A 323 0.30 8.88 -26.84
C ALA A 323 1.82 8.87 -26.92
N LEU A 324 2.36 9.88 -27.60
CA LEU A 324 3.77 10.26 -27.56
C LEU A 324 3.91 11.34 -26.49
N LEU A 325 4.65 11.04 -25.43
CA LEU A 325 4.86 11.93 -24.29
C LEU A 325 6.32 12.33 -24.22
N ARG A 326 6.59 13.62 -24.04
CA ARG A 326 7.93 14.18 -23.83
C ARG A 326 7.89 15.22 -22.72
N GLU A 327 8.94 15.27 -21.91
CA GLU A 327 9.13 16.36 -20.95
C GLU A 327 9.54 17.66 -21.68
N ASN A 328 8.85 18.75 -21.36
CA ASN A 328 9.08 20.09 -21.88
C ASN A 328 9.74 20.96 -20.80
N ARG A 329 10.99 21.34 -21.06
CA ARG A 329 11.82 22.13 -20.13
C ARG A 329 11.38 23.58 -19.98
N ASP A 330 10.55 24.09 -20.90
CA ASP A 330 10.10 25.48 -20.92
C ASP A 330 8.79 25.69 -20.13
N HIS A 331 8.22 24.63 -19.54
CA HIS A 331 7.02 24.69 -18.69
C HIS A 331 5.78 25.29 -19.40
N ASN A 332 5.70 25.08 -20.71
CA ASN A 332 4.63 25.50 -21.62
C ASN A 332 4.03 24.30 -22.39
N GLY A 333 4.00 23.14 -21.73
CA GLY A 333 3.49 21.88 -22.23
C GLY A 333 2.09 21.97 -22.84
N SER A 334 1.88 21.21 -23.90
CA SER A 334 0.62 21.21 -24.64
C SER A 334 0.17 19.80 -25.03
N ILE A 335 -1.15 19.60 -25.07
CA ILE A 335 -1.75 18.33 -25.49
C ILE A 335 -2.41 18.52 -26.86
N THR A 336 -1.99 17.69 -27.80
CA THR A 336 -2.46 17.68 -29.18
C THR A 336 -2.95 16.29 -29.57
N VAL A 337 -4.00 16.23 -30.37
CA VAL A 337 -4.57 14.97 -30.89
C VAL A 337 -4.74 15.11 -32.39
N MET A 338 -4.12 14.22 -33.17
CA MET A 338 -4.11 14.28 -34.64
C MET A 338 -3.69 15.65 -35.18
N GLY A 339 -2.66 16.26 -34.57
CA GLY A 339 -2.16 17.59 -34.92
C GLY A 339 -3.06 18.78 -34.55
N LYS A 340 -4.18 18.57 -33.87
CA LYS A 340 -5.09 19.63 -33.40
C LYS A 340 -5.03 19.80 -31.87
N PRO A 341 -5.26 21.01 -31.34
CA PRO A 341 -5.32 21.23 -29.89
C PRO A 341 -6.42 20.41 -29.21
N LEU A 342 -6.17 19.90 -28.00
CA LEU A 342 -7.12 19.09 -27.23
C LEU A 342 -8.49 19.76 -27.06
N SER A 343 -8.50 21.07 -26.81
CA SER A 343 -9.69 21.89 -26.63
C SER A 343 -10.64 21.81 -27.84
N LEU A 344 -10.08 21.86 -29.06
CA LEU A 344 -10.87 21.76 -30.29
C LEU A 344 -11.35 20.32 -30.53
N VAL A 345 -10.50 19.33 -30.24
CA VAL A 345 -10.79 17.92 -30.52
C VAL A 345 -11.89 17.36 -29.61
N LEU A 346 -11.91 17.78 -28.35
CA LEU A 346 -12.93 17.42 -27.37
C LEU A 346 -14.05 18.45 -27.24
N ASP A 347 -14.15 19.39 -28.19
CA ASP A 347 -15.27 20.34 -28.30
C ASP A 347 -15.48 21.20 -27.04
N ASN A 348 -14.37 21.58 -26.37
CA ASN A 348 -14.34 22.32 -25.10
C ASN A 348 -15.18 21.70 -23.95
N LYS A 349 -15.51 20.41 -24.02
CA LYS A 349 -16.24 19.71 -22.96
C LYS A 349 -15.29 19.39 -21.81
N ALA A 350 -15.39 20.16 -20.73
CA ALA A 350 -14.50 20.05 -19.57
C ALA A 350 -14.43 18.63 -18.98
N TRP A 351 -15.57 17.95 -18.83
CA TRP A 351 -15.65 16.59 -18.28
C TRP A 351 -14.95 15.52 -19.16
N LEU A 352 -14.70 15.81 -20.44
CA LEU A 352 -13.88 14.94 -21.29
C LEU A 352 -12.39 15.27 -21.15
N MET A 353 -12.06 16.55 -21.02
CA MET A 353 -10.69 17.04 -20.91
C MET A 353 -10.06 16.72 -19.55
N GLU A 354 -10.84 16.79 -18.47
CA GLU A 354 -10.38 16.44 -17.12
C GLU A 354 -9.97 14.96 -17.03
N MET A 355 -10.61 14.08 -17.80
CA MET A 355 -10.19 12.67 -17.89
C MET A 355 -8.76 12.55 -18.43
N VAL A 356 -8.37 13.39 -19.38
CA VAL A 356 -7.02 13.38 -19.97
C VAL A 356 -6.00 14.03 -19.02
N LEU A 357 -6.43 14.95 -18.15
CA LEU A 357 -5.61 15.59 -17.13
C LEU A 357 -5.32 14.66 -15.94
N MET A 358 -6.28 13.81 -15.57
CA MET A 358 -6.24 12.94 -14.39
C MET A 358 -4.93 12.14 -14.19
N PRO A 359 -4.24 11.59 -15.22
CA PRO A 359 -2.97 10.92 -15.02
C PRO A 359 -1.85 11.81 -14.45
N PHE A 360 -1.86 13.11 -14.77
CA PHE A 360 -0.91 14.06 -14.22
C PHE A 360 -1.23 14.37 -12.75
N ASP A 361 -2.51 14.55 -12.43
CA ASP A 361 -2.98 14.81 -11.07
C ASP A 361 -2.63 13.65 -10.12
N GLU A 362 -2.95 12.41 -10.54
CA GLU A 362 -2.69 11.20 -9.76
C GLU A 362 -1.18 10.92 -9.58
N ALA A 363 -0.36 11.35 -10.55
CA ALA A 363 1.09 11.28 -10.44
C ALA A 363 1.70 12.44 -9.63
N ALA A 364 0.87 13.39 -9.17
CA ALA A 364 1.29 14.64 -8.54
C ALA A 364 2.28 15.45 -9.39
N LEU A 365 2.02 15.53 -10.70
CA LEU A 365 2.86 16.23 -11.68
C LEU A 365 2.11 17.42 -12.29
N ASP A 366 2.86 18.46 -12.66
CA ASP A 366 2.31 19.55 -13.46
C ASP A 366 2.23 19.12 -14.93
N TYR A 367 1.02 19.12 -15.50
CA TYR A 367 0.82 18.77 -16.92
C TYR A 367 1.58 19.71 -17.86
N ARG A 368 1.94 20.92 -17.41
CA ARG A 368 2.67 21.93 -18.19
C ARG A 368 4.14 21.58 -18.41
N ASP A 369 4.67 20.59 -17.71
CA ASP A 369 6.01 20.04 -17.95
C ASP A 369 6.00 18.99 -19.06
N PHE A 370 4.87 18.71 -19.70
CA PHE A 370 4.77 17.64 -20.69
C PHE A 370 4.12 18.09 -21.98
N ASP A 371 4.74 17.71 -23.09
CA ASP A 371 4.14 17.75 -24.41
C ASP A 371 3.59 16.36 -24.75
N VAL A 372 2.33 16.34 -25.15
CA VAL A 372 1.61 15.12 -25.52
C VAL A 372 1.10 15.26 -26.94
N HIS A 373 1.46 14.30 -27.80
CA HIS A 373 0.82 14.15 -29.10
C HIS A 373 0.16 12.77 -29.20
N ILE A 374 -1.16 12.76 -29.47
CA ILE A 374 -1.95 11.54 -29.54
C ILE A 374 -2.32 11.23 -31.00
N VAL A 375 -2.04 10.00 -31.41
CA VAL A 375 -2.39 9.44 -32.73
C VAL A 375 -3.56 8.47 -32.58
N SER A 376 -4.52 8.53 -33.51
CA SER A 376 -5.62 7.56 -33.61
C SER A 376 -5.25 6.43 -34.57
N GLU A 377 -5.19 5.20 -34.07
CA GLU A 377 -5.01 3.97 -34.87
C GLU A 377 -6.34 3.23 -35.12
N GLY A 378 -7.38 3.54 -34.33
CA GLY A 378 -8.70 2.90 -34.45
C GLY A 378 -9.55 3.44 -35.61
N HIS A 379 -10.86 3.22 -35.51
CA HIS A 379 -11.81 3.69 -36.52
C HIS A 379 -11.89 5.22 -36.52
N ALA A 380 -11.36 5.84 -37.57
CA ALA A 380 -11.41 7.28 -37.74
C ALA A 380 -12.88 7.75 -37.84
N MET A 381 -13.22 8.78 -37.05
CA MET A 381 -14.54 9.39 -37.05
C MET A 381 -14.40 10.93 -37.02
N PRO A 382 -15.36 11.68 -37.60
CA PRO A 382 -15.26 13.14 -37.69
C PRO A 382 -15.15 13.83 -36.32
N SER A 383 -15.79 13.27 -35.29
CA SER A 383 -15.70 13.74 -33.92
C SER A 383 -15.48 12.55 -32.98
N ILE A 384 -14.43 12.66 -32.17
CA ILE A 384 -14.13 11.72 -31.08
C ILE A 384 -14.54 12.27 -29.71
N ALA A 385 -15.31 13.37 -29.66
CA ALA A 385 -15.70 14.03 -28.42
C ALA A 385 -16.83 13.28 -27.68
N ASN A 386 -16.49 12.13 -27.11
CA ASN A 386 -17.36 11.31 -26.25
C ASN A 386 -16.55 10.65 -25.12
N GLU A 387 -17.25 10.18 -24.08
CA GLU A 387 -16.64 9.63 -22.86
C GLU A 387 -15.81 8.36 -23.10
N ILE A 388 -16.22 7.51 -24.05
CA ILE A 388 -15.53 6.25 -24.35
C ILE A 388 -14.17 6.53 -25.00
N ALA A 389 -14.14 7.48 -25.93
CA ALA A 389 -12.91 7.95 -26.54
C ALA A 389 -12.01 8.67 -25.51
N ALA A 390 -12.58 9.53 -24.67
CA ALA A 390 -11.84 10.21 -23.59
C ALA A 390 -11.23 9.24 -22.58
N PHE A 391 -11.94 8.15 -22.25
CA PHE A 391 -11.42 7.06 -21.43
C PHE A 391 -10.19 6.39 -22.08
N ALA A 392 -10.23 6.13 -23.39
CA ALA A 392 -9.10 5.59 -24.14
C ALA A 392 -7.93 6.58 -24.23
N LEU A 393 -8.20 7.88 -24.41
CA LEU A 393 -7.18 8.94 -24.38
C LEU A 393 -6.47 8.99 -23.03
N ARG A 394 -7.24 9.03 -21.93
CA ARG A 394 -6.72 8.97 -20.55
C ARG A 394 -5.78 7.78 -20.33
N MET A 395 -6.21 6.60 -20.77
CA MET A 395 -5.41 5.38 -20.66
C MET A 395 -4.11 5.48 -21.46
N SER A 396 -4.16 6.06 -22.66
CA SER A 396 -2.97 6.23 -23.51
C SER A 396 -1.93 7.14 -22.86
N VAL A 397 -2.37 8.26 -22.29
CA VAL A 397 -1.51 9.22 -21.56
C VAL A 397 -0.93 8.59 -20.30
N ALA A 398 -1.76 7.91 -19.49
CA ALA A 398 -1.29 7.22 -18.29
C ALA A 398 -0.23 6.15 -18.60
N ASN A 399 -0.42 5.35 -19.66
CA ASN A 399 0.57 4.36 -20.07
C ASN A 399 1.87 4.99 -20.61
N ALA A 400 1.80 6.17 -21.25
CA ALA A 400 3.00 6.89 -21.68
C ALA A 400 3.77 7.46 -20.48
N LEU A 401 3.04 8.02 -19.51
CA LEU A 401 3.61 8.59 -18.30
C LEU A 401 4.35 7.55 -17.44
N VAL A 402 3.78 6.34 -17.32
CA VAL A 402 4.42 5.21 -16.64
C VAL A 402 5.76 4.83 -17.27
N LYS A 403 5.87 4.90 -18.61
CA LYS A 403 7.10 4.57 -19.31
C LYS A 403 8.16 5.65 -19.21
N LEU A 404 7.73 6.91 -19.10
CA LEU A 404 8.63 8.04 -18.89
C LEU A 404 9.15 8.07 -17.43
N LEU A 405 8.25 7.89 -16.46
CA LEU A 405 8.52 8.01 -15.02
C LEU A 405 8.03 6.76 -14.28
N PRO A 406 8.86 5.74 -14.06
CA PRO A 406 8.36 4.43 -13.62
C PRO A 406 7.70 4.37 -12.24
N LEU A 407 8.13 5.21 -11.30
CA LEU A 407 7.54 5.26 -9.96
C LEU A 407 6.09 5.78 -9.97
N THR A 408 5.71 6.56 -10.99
CA THR A 408 4.33 7.04 -11.16
C THR A 408 3.34 5.90 -11.42
N ARG A 409 3.82 4.70 -11.77
CA ARG A 409 2.99 3.51 -11.95
C ARG A 409 2.22 3.11 -10.70
N ILE A 410 2.76 3.37 -9.51
CA ILE A 410 2.13 2.98 -8.24
C ILE A 410 0.80 3.73 -8.04
N PRO A 411 0.75 5.07 -7.99
CA PRO A 411 -0.51 5.79 -7.83
C PRO A 411 -1.48 5.54 -9.00
N LEU A 412 -0.99 5.56 -10.24
CA LEU A 412 -1.82 5.33 -11.45
C LEU A 412 -2.46 3.93 -11.47
N LYS A 413 -1.78 2.92 -10.93
CA LYS A 413 -2.35 1.57 -10.81
C LYS A 413 -3.41 1.51 -9.72
N LYS A 414 -3.20 2.18 -8.59
CA LYS A 414 -4.14 2.21 -7.45
C LYS A 414 -5.42 2.98 -7.77
N SER A 415 -5.34 4.07 -8.53
CA SER A 415 -6.50 4.83 -9.01
C SER A 415 -7.22 4.19 -10.22
N GLY A 416 -6.70 3.06 -10.73
CA GLY A 416 -7.36 2.29 -11.79
C GLY A 416 -7.20 2.86 -13.20
N LEU A 417 -6.32 3.84 -13.42
CA LEU A 417 -6.10 4.46 -14.73
C LEU A 417 -5.44 3.54 -15.75
N LEU A 418 -4.59 2.61 -15.27
CA LEU A 418 -3.94 1.59 -16.09
C LEU A 418 -4.81 0.35 -16.32
N SER A 419 -6.05 0.34 -15.81
CA SER A 419 -6.97 -0.80 -15.96
C SER A 419 -7.66 -0.76 -17.32
N VAL A 420 -7.74 -1.90 -17.99
CA VAL A 420 -8.37 -2.02 -19.31
C VAL A 420 -9.75 -2.64 -19.16
N ASP A 421 -10.78 -1.85 -19.46
CA ASP A 421 -12.14 -2.35 -19.59
C ASP A 421 -12.34 -3.03 -20.95
N ARG A 422 -12.88 -4.26 -20.93
CA ARG A 422 -13.05 -5.10 -22.13
C ARG A 422 -14.47 -5.09 -22.69
N ARG A 423 -15.30 -4.12 -22.30
CA ARG A 423 -16.63 -3.91 -22.92
C ARG A 423 -16.51 -3.68 -24.43
N ARG A 424 -17.51 -4.16 -25.16
CA ARG A 424 -17.67 -3.98 -26.61
C ARG A 424 -19.16 -3.86 -26.93
N GLU A 425 -19.49 -3.11 -27.97
CA GLU A 425 -20.83 -3.16 -28.56
C GLU A 425 -21.13 -4.59 -29.05
N ARG A 426 -22.38 -5.05 -28.92
CA ARG A 426 -22.78 -6.34 -29.48
C ARG A 426 -22.59 -6.33 -31.00
N GLY A 427 -21.98 -7.38 -31.53
CA GLY A 427 -21.79 -7.54 -32.97
C GLY A 427 -23.13 -7.53 -33.72
N GLN A 428 -23.08 -7.08 -34.97
CA GLN A 428 -24.25 -7.04 -35.84
C GLN A 428 -24.80 -8.46 -36.05
N PHE A 429 -26.07 -8.67 -35.71
CA PHE A 429 -26.74 -9.96 -35.86
C PHE A 429 -28.13 -9.79 -36.51
N PRO A 430 -28.39 -10.42 -37.67
CA PRO A 430 -29.61 -10.18 -38.47
C PRO A 430 -30.91 -10.68 -37.81
N GLY A 431 -30.82 -11.49 -36.75
CA GLY A 431 -31.98 -11.93 -35.98
C GLY A 431 -32.63 -10.84 -35.11
N TYR A 432 -31.93 -9.75 -34.83
CA TYR A 432 -32.47 -8.60 -34.11
C TYR A 432 -33.01 -7.54 -35.07
N LEU A 433 -34.07 -6.83 -34.69
CA LEU A 433 -34.67 -5.75 -35.48
C LEU A 433 -33.72 -4.57 -35.65
N ASP A 434 -33.01 -4.20 -34.59
CA ASP A 434 -32.00 -3.14 -34.57
C ASP A 434 -30.58 -3.67 -34.91
N GLY A 435 -30.47 -4.95 -35.24
CA GLY A 435 -29.19 -5.61 -35.48
C GLY A 435 -28.36 -5.92 -34.24
N LYS A 436 -28.79 -5.56 -33.02
CA LYS A 436 -27.97 -5.69 -31.80
C LYS A 436 -28.67 -6.35 -30.60
N LYS A 437 -29.86 -5.89 -30.21
CA LYS A 437 -30.51 -6.35 -28.95
C LYS A 437 -32.01 -6.56 -29.05
N VAL A 438 -32.73 -5.86 -29.93
CA VAL A 438 -34.19 -5.89 -29.97
C VAL A 438 -34.67 -7.12 -30.73
N LYS A 439 -35.28 -8.07 -30.04
CA LYS A 439 -35.88 -9.25 -30.68
C LYS A 439 -37.07 -8.84 -31.56
N ARG A 440 -37.36 -9.65 -32.59
CA ARG A 440 -38.56 -9.50 -33.42
C ARG A 440 -39.83 -9.71 -32.58
N LYS A 441 -40.95 -9.09 -33.00
CA LYS A 441 -42.24 -9.23 -32.32
C LYS A 441 -42.64 -10.70 -32.21
N PHE A 442 -43.05 -11.09 -31.02
CA PHE A 442 -43.59 -12.42 -30.74
C PHE A 442 -45.12 -12.37 -30.76
N ALA A 443 -45.76 -13.36 -31.38
CA ALA A 443 -47.21 -13.55 -31.37
C ALA A 443 -47.53 -14.98 -30.93
N LYS A 444 -48.36 -15.14 -29.90
CA LYS A 444 -48.84 -16.44 -29.42
C LYS A 444 -49.95 -16.93 -30.36
N ARG A 445 -49.92 -18.22 -30.72
CA ARG A 445 -50.97 -18.87 -31.52
C ARG A 445 -52.24 -19.09 -30.74
#